data_AF-A0A9P7XEW2-F1
#
_entry.id   AF-A0A9P7XEW2-F1
#
_cell.length_a   1.000
_cell.length_b   1.000
_cell.length_c   1.000
_cell.angle_alpha   90.00
_cell.angle_beta   90.00
_cell.angle_gamma   90.00
#
_symmetry.space_group_name_H-M   'P 1'
#
loop_
_entity.id
_entity.type
_entity.pdbx_description
1 polymer ?
#
loop_
_entity_poly.entity_id
_entity_poly.type
_entity_poly.pdbx_seq_one_letter_code
_entity_poly.pdbx_strand_id
1 'polypeptide(L)'
;MSPPNSINYIPPAESINSPTNNDSTDSVDHSFMYLNNYVQTQKLTWKKESNVIDEKRGLGWSATIFVDGTKYESSRYFKRKQEALNSAARNAVTALGVHPETGK
;
A
#
# COMPACT_ATOMS: atom_id res chain seq x y z
N MET A 1 19.63 46.19 -8.87
CA MET A 1 19.19 45.42 -7.69
C MET A 1 18.48 44.18 -8.20
N SER A 2 19.13 43.01 -8.10
CA SER A 2 18.55 41.72 -8.48
C SER A 2 17.92 41.07 -7.25
N PRO A 3 16.74 40.43 -7.33
CA PRO A 3 16.24 39.64 -6.22
C PRO A 3 17.11 38.38 -6.02
N PRO A 4 17.30 37.92 -4.77
CA PRO A 4 18.10 36.74 -4.46
C PRO A 4 17.35 35.46 -4.79
N ASN A 5 18.12 34.47 -5.26
CA ASN A 5 17.81 33.06 -5.50
C ASN A 5 16.50 32.54 -4.88
N SER A 6 15.54 32.16 -5.74
CA SER A 6 14.46 31.24 -5.36
C SER A 6 15.07 29.89 -4.99
N ILE A 7 15.12 29.62 -3.68
CA ILE A 7 15.31 28.28 -3.16
C ILE A 7 14.13 27.46 -3.65
N ASN A 8 14.39 26.42 -4.46
CA ASN A 8 13.42 25.39 -4.78
C ASN A 8 12.86 24.84 -3.45
N TYR A 9 11.64 25.23 -3.12
CA TYR A 9 10.88 24.61 -2.04
C TYR A 9 10.55 23.18 -2.48
N ILE A 10 11.43 22.24 -2.12
CA ILE A 10 11.09 20.83 -2.10
C ILE A 10 10.27 20.67 -0.82
N PRO A 11 8.95 20.42 -0.88
CA PRO A 11 8.19 20.16 0.33
C PRO A 11 8.88 19.01 1.08
N PRO A 12 9.00 19.09 2.42
CA PRO A 12 9.50 17.96 3.18
C PRO A 12 8.64 16.76 2.81
N ALA A 13 9.29 15.66 2.39
CA ALA A 13 8.62 14.40 2.14
C ALA A 13 7.64 14.18 3.30
N GLU A 14 6.34 14.19 2.99
CA GLU A 14 5.32 13.87 3.99
C GLU A 14 5.81 12.63 4.69
N SER A 15 6.05 12.80 6.00
CA SER A 15 6.51 11.78 6.90
C SER A 15 5.76 10.51 6.54
N ILE A 16 6.48 9.55 5.97
CA ILE A 16 5.92 8.24 5.65
C ILE A 16 5.64 7.66 7.03
N ASN A 17 4.44 7.94 7.53
CA ASN A 17 3.91 7.30 8.70
C ASN A 17 3.93 5.83 8.34
N SER A 18 4.95 5.11 8.83
CA SER A 18 4.91 3.67 8.98
C SER A 18 3.49 3.35 9.41
N PRO A 19 2.70 2.61 8.62
CA PRO A 19 1.35 2.28 9.05
C PRO A 19 1.49 1.35 10.27
N THR A 20 1.43 1.94 11.45
CA THR A 20 1.28 1.25 12.73
C THR A 20 -0.14 0.69 12.76
N ASN A 21 -0.36 -0.42 12.08
CA ASN A 21 -1.61 -1.19 12.20
C ASN A 21 -1.26 -2.63 12.57
N ASN A 22 -0.68 -2.76 13.76
CA ASN A 22 -0.84 -3.97 14.55
C ASN A 22 -2.14 -3.80 15.34
N ASP A 23 -3.25 -4.36 14.82
CA ASP A 23 -4.29 -4.92 15.69
C ASP A 23 -5.30 -5.79 14.90
N SER A 24 -5.76 -6.85 15.57
CA SER A 24 -6.72 -7.89 15.17
C SER A 24 -6.18 -9.12 14.41
N THR A 25 -5.79 -10.09 15.23
CA THR A 25 -5.48 -11.50 14.93
C THR A 25 -6.58 -12.20 14.12
N ASP A 26 -6.32 -12.45 12.83
CA ASP A 26 -6.77 -13.66 12.12
C ASP A 26 -5.89 -13.81 10.87
N SER A 27 -4.78 -14.54 11.03
CA SER A 27 -3.68 -14.73 10.07
C SER A 27 -3.01 -13.42 9.59
N VAL A 28 -1.86 -13.06 10.19
CA VAL A 28 -1.05 -11.92 9.76
C VAL A 28 -0.72 -12.09 8.28
N ASP A 29 -1.42 -11.36 7.41
CA ASP A 29 -1.08 -11.34 5.99
C ASP A 29 0.23 -10.57 5.84
N HIS A 30 1.34 -11.33 5.77
CA HIS A 30 2.69 -10.78 5.65
C HIS A 30 2.91 -10.00 4.34
N SER A 31 1.94 -9.97 3.41
CA SER A 31 2.07 -9.23 2.15
C SER A 31 2.40 -7.76 2.37
N PHE A 32 1.86 -7.11 3.40
CA PHE A 32 2.21 -5.72 3.71
C PHE A 32 3.64 -5.57 4.23
N MET A 33 4.12 -6.52 5.03
CA MET A 33 5.49 -6.52 5.54
C MET A 33 6.49 -6.72 4.39
N TYR A 34 6.24 -7.70 3.52
CA TYR A 34 7.07 -7.96 2.34
C TYR A 34 7.07 -6.79 1.37
N LEU A 35 5.88 -6.22 1.10
CA LEU A 35 5.76 -5.03 0.26
C LEU A 35 6.56 -3.87 0.84
N ASN A 36 6.43 -3.60 2.15
CA ASN A 36 7.16 -2.53 2.80
C ASN A 36 8.69 -2.74 2.78
N ASN A 37 9.16 -3.98 2.96
CA ASN A 37 10.58 -4.28 2.85
C ASN A 37 11.10 -4.08 1.42
N TYR A 38 10.32 -4.53 0.42
CA TYR A 38 10.68 -4.39 -0.98
C TYR A 38 10.77 -2.92 -1.40
N VAL A 39 9.74 -2.12 -1.13
CA VAL A 39 9.73 -0.70 -1.53
C VAL A 39 10.80 0.10 -0.80
N GLN A 40 11.14 -0.23 0.45
CA GLN A 40 12.27 0.39 1.15
C GLN A 40 13.62 0.00 0.51
N THR A 41 13.83 -1.28 0.22
CA THR A 41 15.06 -1.79 -0.42
C THR A 41 15.26 -1.18 -1.80
N GLN A 42 14.19 -1.10 -2.58
CA GLN A 42 14.19 -0.55 -3.94
C GLN A 42 14.08 0.99 -3.97
N LYS A 43 13.94 1.64 -2.81
CA LYS A 43 13.70 3.10 -2.67
C LYS A 43 12.49 3.60 -3.48
N LEU A 44 11.44 2.77 -3.56
CA LEU A 44 10.19 3.07 -4.23
C LEU A 44 9.21 3.73 -3.26
N THR A 45 8.29 4.52 -3.82
CA THR A 45 7.16 5.06 -3.07
C THR A 45 5.96 4.14 -3.22
N TRP A 46 5.13 4.03 -2.19
CA TRP A 46 3.87 3.31 -2.30
C TRP A 46 2.77 3.97 -1.47
N LYS A 47 1.52 3.77 -1.91
CA LYS A 47 0.33 4.21 -1.19
C LYS A 47 -0.79 3.18 -1.31
N LYS A 48 -1.76 3.24 -0.41
CA LYS A 48 -2.95 2.38 -0.43
C LYS A 48 -4.20 3.23 -0.40
N GLU A 49 -5.19 2.82 -1.16
CA GLU A 49 -6.52 3.43 -1.24
C GLU A 49 -7.54 2.31 -1.00
N SER A 50 -8.64 2.63 -0.33
CA SER A 50 -9.72 1.68 -0.10
C SER A 50 -11.04 2.40 -0.26
N ASN A 51 -11.95 1.83 -1.05
CA ASN A 51 -13.24 2.42 -1.36
C ASN A 51 -14.36 1.48 -0.90
N VAL A 52 -15.40 2.07 -0.32
CA VAL A 52 -16.67 1.40 -0.05
C VAL A 52 -17.47 1.44 -1.35
N ILE A 53 -17.84 0.27 -1.88
CA ILE A 53 -18.53 0.17 -3.18
C ILE A 53 -20.06 0.12 -2.97
N ASP A 54 -20.61 0.88 -1.99
CA ASP A 54 -22.05 1.09 -1.65
C ASP A 54 -22.65 0.33 -0.42
N GLU A 55 -22.68 1.02 0.73
CA GLU A 55 -23.25 0.51 2.00
C GLU A 55 -24.74 0.15 1.94
N LYS A 56 -25.54 0.75 1.04
CA LYS A 56 -27.01 0.62 1.07
C LYS A 56 -27.53 -0.76 0.66
N ARG A 57 -26.68 -1.59 0.03
CA ARG A 57 -27.01 -2.96 -0.41
C ARG A 57 -26.14 -4.04 0.24
N GLY A 58 -25.34 -3.69 1.25
CA GLY A 58 -24.38 -4.60 1.88
C GLY A 58 -23.12 -4.84 1.06
N LEU A 59 -22.66 -3.83 0.32
CA LEU A 59 -21.61 -3.96 -0.68
C LEU A 59 -20.22 -3.84 -0.05
N GLY A 60 -19.35 -4.71 -0.55
CA GLY A 60 -18.02 -4.89 -0.03
C GLY A 60 -17.06 -3.71 -0.26
N TRP A 61 -15.90 -3.87 0.35
CA TRP A 61 -14.73 -3.05 0.21
C TRP A 61 -13.93 -3.49 -1.01
N SER A 62 -13.45 -2.51 -1.76
CA SER A 62 -12.35 -2.68 -2.72
C SER A 62 -11.13 -1.94 -2.20
N ALA A 63 -9.94 -2.43 -2.53
CA ALA A 63 -8.70 -1.73 -2.23
C ALA A 63 -7.76 -1.72 -3.42
N THR A 64 -6.93 -0.68 -3.46
CA THR A 64 -5.93 -0.45 -4.48
C THR A 64 -4.62 -0.08 -3.80
N ILE A 65 -3.53 -0.70 -4.22
CA ILE A 65 -2.17 -0.34 -3.80
C ILE A 65 -1.44 0.19 -5.01
N PHE A 66 -0.75 1.30 -4.82
CA PHE A 66 0.11 1.89 -5.84
C PHE A 66 1.55 1.73 -5.38
N VAL A 67 2.41 1.19 -6.24
CA VAL A 67 3.86 1.10 -6.02
C VAL A 67 4.54 1.74 -7.21
N ASP A 68 5.25 2.85 -6.98
CA ASP A 68 5.92 3.64 -8.02
C ASP A 68 4.99 3.97 -9.21
N GLY A 69 3.74 4.33 -8.90
CA GLY A 69 2.70 4.62 -9.89
C GLY A 69 2.00 3.38 -10.49
N THR A 70 2.53 2.17 -10.28
CA THR A 70 1.88 0.93 -10.73
C THR A 70 0.74 0.53 -9.81
N LYS A 71 -0.42 0.25 -10.39
CA LYS A 71 -1.68 0.00 -9.67
C LYS A 71 -1.96 -1.50 -9.48
N TYR A 72 -2.30 -1.89 -8.25
CA TYR A 72 -2.64 -3.26 -7.85
C TYR A 72 -3.96 -3.28 -7.09
N GLU A 73 -5.01 -3.83 -7.68
CA GLU A 73 -6.35 -3.89 -7.08
C GLU A 73 -6.59 -5.20 -6.34
N SER A 74 -7.49 -5.15 -5.36
CA SER A 74 -8.05 -6.35 -4.74
C SER A 74 -8.82 -7.17 -5.78
N SER A 75 -8.68 -8.49 -5.74
CA SER A 75 -9.20 -9.38 -6.79
C SER A 75 -10.74 -9.46 -6.85
N ARG A 76 -11.43 -8.96 -5.81
CA ARG A 76 -12.88 -8.93 -5.66
C ARG A 76 -13.27 -7.93 -4.58
N TYR A 77 -14.58 -7.78 -4.36
CA TYR A 77 -15.10 -7.05 -3.20
C TYR A 77 -15.11 -7.92 -1.94
N PHE A 78 -14.77 -7.33 -0.81
CA PHE A 78 -14.66 -8.02 0.48
C PHE A 78 -15.59 -7.46 1.53
N LYS A 79 -16.01 -8.28 2.50
CA LYS A 79 -16.90 -7.78 3.56
C LYS A 79 -16.17 -6.82 4.50
N ARG A 80 -14.86 -7.00 4.69
CA ARG A 80 -14.04 -6.13 5.54
C ARG A 80 -13.00 -5.36 4.71
N LYS A 81 -12.78 -4.11 5.09
CA LYS A 81 -11.71 -3.25 4.55
C LYS A 81 -10.34 -3.94 4.56
N GLN A 82 -10.02 -4.62 5.66
CA GLN A 82 -8.72 -5.28 5.82
C GLN A 82 -8.53 -6.44 4.82
N GLU A 83 -9.58 -7.20 4.52
CA GLU A 83 -9.49 -8.29 3.54
C GLU A 83 -9.27 -7.75 2.11
N ALA A 84 -9.91 -6.63 1.76
CA ALA A 84 -9.66 -5.96 0.48
C ALA A 84 -8.21 -5.49 0.39
N LEU A 85 -7.71 -4.85 1.45
CA LEU A 85 -6.33 -4.38 1.56
C LEU A 85 -5.32 -5.54 1.45
N ASN A 86 -5.56 -6.65 2.15
CA ASN A 86 -4.74 -7.86 2.08
C ASN A 86 -4.73 -8.44 0.66
N SER A 87 -5.88 -8.50 -0.01
CA SER A 87 -5.96 -8.96 -1.40
C SER A 87 -5.16 -8.07 -2.36
N ALA A 88 -5.24 -6.75 -2.22
CA ALA A 88 -4.45 -5.82 -3.03
C ALA A 88 -2.95 -5.95 -2.75
N ALA A 89 -2.56 -6.12 -1.48
CA ALA A 89 -1.17 -6.32 -1.07
C ALA A 89 -0.60 -7.63 -1.64
N ARG A 90 -1.38 -8.70 -1.57
CA ARG A 90 -1.01 -9.99 -2.15
C ARG A 90 -0.77 -9.89 -3.66
N ASN A 91 -1.64 -9.16 -4.36
CA ASN A 91 -1.48 -8.94 -5.79
C ASN A 91 -0.23 -8.11 -6.10
N ALA A 92 0.06 -7.08 -5.29
CA ALA A 92 1.28 -6.27 -5.43
C ALA A 92 2.55 -7.12 -5.21
N VAL A 93 2.65 -7.87 -4.11
CA VAL A 93 3.85 -8.70 -3.85
C VAL A 93 4.02 -9.81 -4.89
N THR A 94 2.94 -10.44 -5.34
CA THR A 94 2.99 -11.48 -6.38
C THR A 94 3.48 -10.90 -7.71
N ALA A 95 2.93 -9.74 -8.12
CA ALA A 95 3.31 -9.10 -9.37
C ALA A 95 4.73 -8.53 -9.35
N LEU A 96 5.19 -8.07 -8.18
CA LEU A 96 6.55 -7.57 -7.98
C LEU A 96 7.57 -8.70 -7.73
N GLY A 97 7.14 -9.96 -7.69
CA GLY A 97 8.00 -11.10 -7.39
C GLY A 97 8.59 -11.08 -5.98
N VAL A 98 7.94 -10.38 -5.04
CA VAL A 98 8.34 -10.29 -3.64
C VAL A 98 7.83 -11.53 -2.93
N HIS A 99 8.60 -12.61 -3.02
CA HIS A 99 8.30 -13.82 -2.28
C HIS A 99 8.76 -13.67 -0.82
N PRO A 100 8.02 -14.21 0.17
CA PRO A 100 8.69 -14.71 1.36
C PRO A 100 9.74 -15.67 0.82
N GLU A 101 11.02 -15.37 1.00
CA GLU A 101 12.08 -16.24 0.53
C GLU A 101 11.73 -17.67 0.93
N THR A 102 11.68 -18.58 -0.04
CA THR A 102 12.02 -19.97 0.21
C THR A 102 13.43 -19.93 0.77
N GLY A 103 13.54 -19.78 2.10
CA GLY A 103 14.78 -19.94 2.82
C GLY A 103 15.30 -21.32 2.46
N LYS A 104 16.37 -21.34 1.67
CA LYS A 104 17.16 -22.54 1.44
C LYS A 104 17.85 -22.94 2.74
#